data_AF-A0A7X5TCN1-F1
#
_entry.id   AF-A0A7X5TCN1-F1
#
_cell.length_a   1.000
_cell.length_b   1.000
_cell.length_c   1.000
_cell.angle_alpha   90.00
_cell.angle_beta   90.00
_cell.angle_gamma   90.00
#
_symmetry.space_group_name_H-M   'P 1'
#
loop_
_entity.id
_entity.type
_entity.pdbx_description
1 polymer ?
#
loop_
_entity_poly.entity_id
_entity_poly.type
_entity_poly.pdbx_seq_one_letter_code
_entity_poly.pdbx_strand_id
1 'polypeptide(L)' 'MKECSLERHPKKTKIVYCKDANRKDDHDNISFDFLGYTFRPRRSCTKKG' A
#
# COMPACT_ATOMS: atom_id res chain seq x y z
N MET A 1 16.26 16.06 8.79
CA MET A 1 14.88 16.43 8.37
C MET A 1 14.29 17.39 9.40
N LYS A 2 14.59 18.70 9.29
CA LYS A 2 14.02 19.73 10.17
C LYS A 2 14.13 21.13 9.55
N GLU A 3 14.08 21.21 8.22
CA GLU A 3 14.17 22.49 7.50
C GLU A 3 12.77 23.08 7.22
N CYS A 4 11.73 22.23 7.29
CA CYS A 4 10.33 22.63 7.27
C CYS A 4 9.63 21.93 8.45
N SER A 5 8.79 22.65 9.20
CA SER A 5 8.01 22.17 10.36
C SER A 5 6.89 21.17 9.97
N LEU A 6 7.24 20.15 9.19
CA LEU A 6 6.33 19.12 8.73
C LEU A 6 6.52 17.86 9.56
N GLU A 7 5.49 17.48 10.32
CA GLU A 7 5.47 16.26 11.12
C GLU A 7 4.62 15.18 10.48
N ARG A 8 5.04 13.92 10.59
CA ARG A 8 4.27 12.78 10.09
C ARG A 8 3.18 12.42 11.08
N HIS A 9 1.92 12.51 10.63
CA HIS A 9 0.80 12.07 11.45
C HIS A 9 0.83 10.53 11.60
N PRO A 10 0.90 9.98 12.83
CA PRO A 10 1.09 8.53 13.05
C PRO A 10 -0.08 7.70 12.51
N LYS A 11 -1.32 8.21 12.61
CA LYS A 11 -2.50 7.52 12.05
C LYS A 11 -2.55 7.48 10.51
N LYS A 12 -1.96 8.47 9.83
CA LYS A 12 -2.00 8.57 8.35
C LYS A 12 -0.80 7.87 7.72
N THR A 13 0.31 7.78 8.46
CA THR A 13 1.51 7.06 8.02
C THR A 13 1.38 5.59 8.37
N LYS A 14 1.25 4.73 7.36
CA LYS A 14 1.22 3.28 7.53
C LYS A 14 2.08 2.60 6.48
N ILE A 15 2.68 1.47 6.84
CA ILE A 15 3.33 0.55 5.90
C ILE A 15 2.23 -0.34 5.33
N VAL A 16 2.14 -0.42 4.00
CA VAL A 16 1.16 -1.26 3.31
C VAL A 16 1.89 -2.40 2.63
N TYR A 17 1.38 -3.61 2.81
CA TYR A 17 1.85 -4.80 2.10
C TYR A 17 1.19 -4.91 0.73
N CYS A 18 1.99 -4.76 -0.33
CA CYS A 18 1.53 -4.97 -1.70
C CYS A 18 1.53 -6.47 -2.03
N LYS A 19 0.36 -7.10 -1.88
CA LYS A 19 0.12 -8.53 -2.18
C LYS A 19 0.06 -8.77 -3.70
N ASP A 20 0.70 -9.85 -4.15
CA ASP A 20 0.69 -10.35 -5.53
C ASP A 20 0.55 -11.89 -5.56
N ALA A 21 0.65 -12.52 -6.73
CA ALA A 21 0.48 -13.97 -6.88
C ALA A 21 1.54 -14.82 -6.15
N ASN A 22 2.76 -14.30 -6.02
CA ASN A 22 3.90 -14.97 -5.38
C ASN A 22 3.97 -14.64 -3.87
N ARG A 23 3.37 -13.52 -3.47
CA ARG A 23 3.36 -12.98 -2.10
C ARG A 23 2.09 -13.38 -1.37
N LYS A 24 2.14 -14.50 -0.63
CA LYS A 24 0.93 -15.10 -0.03
C LYS A 24 0.64 -14.67 1.42
N ASP A 25 1.60 -14.05 2.10
CA ASP A 25 1.42 -13.60 3.48
C ASP A 25 0.20 -12.68 3.66
N ASP A 26 -0.35 -12.72 4.87
CA ASP A 26 -1.49 -11.92 5.28
C ASP A 26 -1.04 -10.83 6.26
N HIS A 27 -1.50 -9.62 5.99
CA HIS A 27 -1.19 -8.42 6.74
C HIS A 27 -2.47 -7.59 6.89
N ASP A 28 -2.60 -6.83 7.98
CA ASP A 28 -3.78 -5.99 8.21
C ASP A 28 -3.93 -4.87 7.15
N ASN A 29 -2.79 -4.32 6.71
CA ASN A 29 -2.75 -3.20 5.76
C ASN A 29 -2.35 -3.70 4.38
N ILE A 30 -3.32 -4.17 3.58
CA ILE A 30 -3.10 -4.56 2.17
C ILE A 30 -3.64 -3.57 1.14
N SER A 31 -4.43 -2.58 1.58
CA SER A 31 -5.01 -1.56 0.71
C SER A 31 -4.96 -0.17 1.33
N PHE A 32 -4.95 0.84 0.45
CA PHE A 32 -4.99 2.25 0.83
C PHE A 32 -5.51 3.13 -0.31
N ASP A 33 -6.03 4.29 0.06
CA ASP A 33 -6.49 5.30 -0.89
C ASP A 33 -5.45 6.42 -1.01
N PHE A 34 -5.20 6.86 -2.24
CA PHE A 34 -4.32 7.99 -2.53
C PHE A 34 -4.82 8.74 -3.78
N LEU A 35 -5.00 10.06 -3.64
CA LEU A 35 -5.48 10.96 -4.71
C LEU A 35 -6.79 10.48 -5.39
N GLY A 36 -7.70 9.89 -4.63
CA GLY A 36 -8.98 9.36 -5.14
C GLY A 36 -8.88 7.98 -5.79
N TYR A 37 -7.73 7.32 -5.73
CA TYR A 37 -7.54 5.95 -6.22
C TYR A 37 -7.29 4.98 -5.07
N THR A 38 -7.96 3.83 -5.13
CA THR A 38 -7.73 2.72 -4.20
C THR A 38 -6.68 1.77 -4.75
N PHE A 39 -5.52 1.71 -4.08
CA PHE A 39 -4.49 0.70 -4.33
C PHE A 39 -4.81 -0.53 -3.49
N ARG A 40 -4.99 -1.67 -4.15
CA ARG A 40 -5.32 -2.96 -3.53
C ARG A 40 -4.81 -4.11 -4.41
N PRO A 41 -4.64 -5.32 -3.86
CA PRO A 41 -4.28 -6.48 -4.65
C PRO A 41 -5.33 -6.71 -5.73
N ARG A 42 -4.88 -6.85 -6.97
CA ARG A 42 -5.73 -7.16 -8.13
C ARG A 42 -5.15 -8.41 -8.78
N ARG A 43 -6.01 -9.27 -9.31
CA ARG A 43 -5.57 -10.29 -10.24
C ARG A 43 -5.19 -9.60 -11.56
N SER A 44 -3.92 -9.30 -11.72
CA SER A 44 -3.34 -9.00 -13.04
C SER A 44 -2.92 -10.34 -13.63
N CYS A 45 -3.73 -10.87 -14.54
CA CYS A 45 -3.37 -12.09 -15.26
C CYS A 45 -2.11 -11.79 -16.06
N THR A 46 -1.05 -12.57 -15.87
CA THR A 46 0.06 -12.53 -16.82
C THR A 46 -0.40 -13.18 -18.13
N LYS A 47 0.36 -13.05 -19.22
CA LYS A 47 0.05 -13.73 -20.49
C LYS A 47 -0.05 -15.26 -20.34
N LYS A 48 0.39 -15.82 -19.20
CA LYS A 48 0.36 -17.24 -18.86
C LYS A 48 -0.47 -17.58 -17.60
N GLY A 49 -1.21 -16.62 -17.03
CA GLY A 49 -1.87 -16.76 -15.73
C GLY A 49 -1.25 -15.85 -14.68
#